data_AF-A0A920FSR3-F1
#
_entry.id   AF-A0A920FSR3-F1
#
_cell.length_a   1.000
_cell.length_b   1.000
_cell.length_c   1.000
_cell.angle_alpha   90.00
_cell.angle_beta   90.00
_cell.angle_gamma   90.00
#
_symmetry.space_group_name_H-M   'P 1'
#
loop_
_entity.id
_entity.type
_entity.pdbx_description
1 polymer ?
#
loop_
_entity_poly.entity_id
_entity_poly.type
_entity_poly.pdbx_seq_one_letter_code
_entity_poly.pdbx_strand_id
1 'polypeptide(L)'
;MVRENRLSAHDLIQPIFIVEGKNITQKIASMPDICRFSIDKAVSEVKKIKNLGIQAIALFPSISNKLKSSDGGESFNPDGLVQRAIREIKKRVEGVLIISDVALDPYTSHGQDGVISKSGKILNDETVEILVQQALSHAEAGADIIAPSDMMDGRVKKLEKRWRRNH
;
A
#
# COMPACT_ATOMS: atom_id res chain seq x y z
N MET A 1 34.43 -14.52 16.18
CA MET A 1 34.37 -13.12 16.66
C MET A 1 34.62 -12.07 15.56
N VAL A 2 34.61 -12.42 14.27
CA VAL A 2 34.83 -11.47 13.16
C VAL A 2 33.64 -11.46 12.18
N ARG A 3 32.41 -11.33 12.69
CA ARG A 3 31.22 -11.19 11.83
C ARG A 3 30.83 -9.73 11.74
N GLU A 4 30.91 -9.16 10.53
CA GLU A 4 30.66 -7.72 10.27
C GLU A 4 29.18 -7.37 10.29
N ASN A 5 28.32 -8.29 9.86
CA ASN A 5 26.88 -8.06 9.72
C ASN A 5 26.07 -9.11 10.48
N ARG A 6 24.95 -8.67 11.04
CA ARG A 6 23.99 -9.53 11.73
C ARG A 6 22.59 -9.19 11.25
N LEU A 7 21.83 -10.23 10.90
CA LEU A 7 20.41 -10.13 10.58
C LEU A 7 19.59 -10.45 11.82
N SER A 8 18.48 -9.74 11.97
CA SER A 8 17.51 -9.86 13.04
C SER A 8 16.09 -9.63 12.50
N ALA A 9 15.06 -9.94 13.30
CA ALA A 9 13.68 -9.67 12.92
C ALA A 9 13.39 -8.16 12.71
N HIS A 10 14.21 -7.28 13.30
CA HIS A 10 14.09 -5.83 13.12
C HIS A 10 14.50 -5.34 11.73
N ASP A 11 15.24 -6.17 10.98
CA ASP A 11 15.69 -5.86 9.62
C ASP A 11 14.66 -6.32 8.56
N LEU A 12 13.58 -6.97 8.98
CA LEU A 12 12.58 -7.56 8.09
C LEU A 12 11.35 -6.66 7.97
N ILE A 13 10.84 -6.57 6.73
CA ILE A 13 9.53 -6.02 6.41
C ILE A 13 8.74 -7.15 5.75
N GLN A 14 7.53 -7.43 6.24
CA GLN A 14 6.69 -8.48 5.67
C GLN A 14 5.62 -7.87 4.74
N PRO A 15 5.64 -8.15 3.42
CA PRO A 15 4.54 -7.82 2.53
C PRO A 15 3.27 -8.59 2.92
N ILE A 16 2.13 -7.90 2.87
CA ILE A 16 0.79 -8.46 3.12
C ILE A 16 -0.14 -8.05 1.99
N PHE A 17 -0.71 -9.05 1.32
CA PHE A 17 -1.70 -8.85 0.29
C PHE A 17 -3.11 -8.84 0.89
N ILE A 18 -3.88 -7.82 0.58
CA ILE A 18 -5.25 -7.66 1.10
C ILE A 18 -6.29 -7.75 -0.01
N VAL A 19 -7.47 -8.26 0.32
CA VAL A 19 -8.61 -8.41 -0.60
C VAL A 19 -9.91 -8.06 0.13
N GLU A 20 -10.95 -7.69 -0.62
CA GLU A 20 -12.28 -7.46 -0.06
C GLU A 20 -12.92 -8.73 0.54
N GLY A 21 -13.93 -8.51 1.39
CA GLY A 21 -14.73 -9.56 2.01
C GLY A 21 -14.45 -9.76 3.49
N LYS A 22 -14.85 -10.92 4.01
CA LYS A 22 -14.74 -11.29 5.43
C LYS A 22 -14.37 -12.76 5.57
N ASN A 23 -13.47 -13.08 6.49
CA ASN A 23 -12.98 -14.45 6.72
C ASN A 23 -12.36 -15.11 5.46
N ILE A 24 -11.69 -14.32 4.61
CA ILE A 24 -11.08 -14.79 3.36
C ILE A 24 -9.58 -14.98 3.54
N THR A 25 -9.10 -16.13 3.09
CA THR A 25 -7.70 -16.44 2.83
C THR A 25 -7.62 -17.07 1.44
N GLN A 26 -7.04 -16.35 0.48
CA GLN A 26 -6.96 -16.78 -0.93
C GLN A 26 -5.50 -17.06 -1.30
N LYS A 27 -5.19 -18.29 -1.71
CA LYS A 27 -3.83 -18.63 -2.19
C LYS A 27 -3.49 -17.90 -3.49
N ILE A 28 -2.23 -17.52 -3.65
CA ILE A 28 -1.70 -16.97 -4.89
C ILE A 28 -0.94 -18.09 -5.62
N ALA A 29 -1.48 -18.57 -6.74
CA ALA A 29 -0.94 -19.75 -7.43
C ALA A 29 0.53 -19.60 -7.86
N SER A 30 0.94 -18.40 -8.27
CA SER A 30 2.31 -18.10 -8.69
C SER A 30 3.28 -17.84 -7.53
N MET A 31 2.78 -17.73 -6.29
CA MET A 31 3.59 -17.46 -5.09
C MET A 31 3.21 -18.49 -4.01
N PRO A 32 3.85 -19.67 -4.03
CA PRO A 32 3.62 -20.70 -3.02
C PRO A 32 3.73 -20.12 -1.61
N ASP A 33 2.86 -20.58 -0.71
CA ASP A 33 2.75 -20.15 0.68
C ASP A 33 2.30 -18.70 0.93
N ILE A 34 2.09 -17.91 -0.13
CA ILE A 34 1.55 -16.55 -0.03
C ILE A 34 0.05 -16.54 -0.28
N CYS A 35 -0.66 -15.81 0.56
CA CYS A 35 -2.10 -15.62 0.46
C CYS A 35 -2.46 -14.13 0.44
N ARG A 36 -3.63 -13.85 -0.14
CA ARG A 36 -4.38 -12.61 0.08
C ARG A 36 -5.35 -12.81 1.23
N PHE A 37 -5.50 -11.81 2.07
CA PHE A 37 -6.33 -11.87 3.26
C PHE A 37 -7.43 -10.80 3.22
N SER A 38 -8.65 -11.13 3.68
CA SER A 38 -9.59 -10.08 4.07
C SER A 38 -9.04 -9.30 5.27
N ILE A 39 -9.49 -8.06 5.48
CA ILE A 39 -8.96 -7.18 6.54
C ILE A 39 -8.95 -7.87 7.92
N ASP A 40 -10.01 -8.62 8.27
CA ASP A 40 -10.08 -9.33 9.54
C ASP A 40 -9.00 -10.44 9.69
N LYS A 41 -8.65 -11.11 8.58
CA LYS A 41 -7.57 -12.09 8.53
C LYS A 41 -6.20 -11.45 8.48
N ALA A 42 -6.06 -10.33 7.76
CA ALA A 42 -4.82 -9.55 7.73
C ALA A 42 -4.44 -9.09 9.13
N VAL A 43 -5.37 -8.55 9.92
CA VAL A 43 -5.13 -8.20 11.34
C VAL A 43 -4.60 -9.40 12.13
N SER A 44 -5.21 -10.57 11.96
CA SER A 44 -4.78 -11.79 12.67
C SER A 44 -3.36 -12.21 12.26
N GLU A 45 -3.01 -12.05 10.99
CA GLU A 45 -1.69 -12.37 10.47
C GLU A 45 -0.63 -11.38 10.95
N VAL A 46 -0.93 -10.09 10.94
CA VAL A 46 -0.04 -9.03 11.43
C VAL A 46 0.28 -9.21 12.92
N LYS A 47 -0.67 -9.70 13.73
CA LYS A 47 -0.38 -10.08 15.14
C LYS A 47 0.66 -11.18 15.25
N LYS A 48 0.59 -12.21 14.40
CA LYS A 48 1.60 -13.29 14.40
C LYS A 48 2.97 -12.75 13.98
N ILE A 49 3.01 -11.94 12.93
CA ILE A 49 4.24 -11.28 12.43
C ILE A 49 4.89 -10.45 13.54
N LYS A 50 4.09 -9.67 14.28
CA LYS A 50 4.58 -8.88 15.41
C LYS A 50 5.13 -9.77 16.54
N ASN A 51 4.46 -10.87 16.85
CA ASN A 51 4.94 -11.84 17.85
C ASN A 51 6.27 -12.53 17.45
N LEU A 52 6.58 -12.58 16.15
CA LEU A 52 7.88 -13.06 15.64
C LEU A 52 8.98 -11.99 15.71
N GLY A 53 8.67 -10.78 16.19
CA GLY A 53 9.61 -9.67 16.34
C GLY A 53 9.74 -8.77 15.11
N ILE A 54 8.98 -9.04 14.03
CA ILE A 54 8.98 -8.20 12.83
C ILE A 54 8.19 -6.92 13.13
N GLN A 55 8.79 -5.77 12.85
CA GLN A 55 8.25 -4.47 13.28
C GLN A 55 7.35 -3.82 12.23
N ALA A 56 7.57 -4.10 10.95
CA ALA A 56 6.95 -3.41 9.84
C ALA A 56 6.30 -4.36 8.83
N ILE A 57 5.19 -3.91 8.23
CA ILE A 57 4.51 -4.56 7.12
C ILE A 57 4.36 -3.62 5.93
N ALA A 58 4.34 -4.17 4.73
CA ALA A 58 4.00 -3.44 3.50
C ALA A 58 2.68 -3.94 2.93
N LEU A 59 1.71 -3.05 2.72
CA LEU A 59 0.36 -3.43 2.27
C LEU A 59 0.22 -3.34 0.74
N PHE A 60 -0.32 -4.39 0.14
CA PHE A 60 -0.60 -4.47 -1.29
C PHE A 60 -2.05 -4.90 -1.56
N PRO A 61 -2.89 -4.07 -2.19
CA PRO A 61 -4.28 -4.41 -2.41
C PRO A 61 -4.50 -5.26 -3.67
N SER A 62 -5.49 -6.14 -3.61
CA SER A 62 -6.10 -6.79 -4.77
C SER A 62 -7.47 -6.17 -5.04
N ILE A 63 -7.47 -5.08 -5.80
CA ILE A 63 -8.69 -4.31 -6.11
C ILE A 63 -9.56 -5.06 -7.13
N SER A 64 -10.87 -5.08 -6.86
CA SER A 64 -11.87 -5.63 -7.79
C SER A 64 -11.89 -4.86 -9.09
N ASN A 65 -12.01 -5.55 -10.23
CA ASN A 65 -12.11 -4.93 -11.55
C ASN A 65 -13.25 -3.90 -11.66
N LYS A 66 -14.32 -4.03 -10.85
CA LYS A 66 -15.45 -3.09 -10.84
C LYS A 66 -15.11 -1.71 -10.25
N LEU A 67 -14.04 -1.63 -9.45
CA LEU A 67 -13.55 -0.40 -8.83
C LEU A 67 -12.40 0.22 -9.62
N LYS A 68 -11.92 -0.46 -10.67
CA LYS A 68 -10.86 0.06 -11.52
C LYS A 68 -11.41 1.05 -12.54
N SER A 69 -10.74 2.19 -12.67
CA SER A 69 -11.10 3.26 -13.62
C SER A 69 -9.87 3.70 -14.40
N SER A 70 -10.02 4.49 -15.47
CA SER A 70 -8.88 4.98 -16.24
C SER A 70 -8.02 6.00 -15.48
N ASP A 71 -8.60 6.67 -14.48
CA ASP A 71 -7.94 7.67 -13.64
C ASP A 71 -7.49 7.12 -12.28
N GLY A 72 -7.82 5.86 -11.95
CA GLY A 72 -7.45 5.26 -10.67
C GLY A 72 -8.09 5.94 -9.45
N GLY A 73 -9.28 6.52 -9.58
CA GLY A 73 -9.96 7.28 -8.52
C GLY A 73 -10.15 6.54 -7.19
N GLU A 74 -10.24 5.20 -7.22
CA GLU A 74 -10.33 4.38 -6.01
C GLU A 74 -9.05 4.43 -5.14
N SER A 75 -7.91 4.84 -5.70
CA SER A 75 -6.62 4.92 -4.98
C SER A 75 -6.66 5.83 -3.76
N PHE A 76 -7.43 6.92 -3.82
CA PHE A 76 -7.56 7.91 -2.75
C PHE A 76 -8.93 7.90 -2.07
N ASN A 77 -9.75 6.86 -2.28
CA ASN A 77 -11.04 6.71 -1.61
C ASN A 77 -10.81 6.54 -0.09
N PRO A 78 -11.34 7.42 0.78
CA PRO A 78 -11.14 7.31 2.23
C PRO A 78 -11.73 6.00 2.80
N ASP A 79 -12.70 5.40 2.14
CA ASP A 79 -13.32 4.10 2.47
C ASP A 79 -12.77 2.94 1.61
N GLY A 80 -11.73 3.20 0.83
CA GLY A 80 -11.02 2.21 0.03
C GLY A 80 -10.39 1.10 0.87
N LEU A 81 -10.06 -0.02 0.20
CA LEU A 81 -9.54 -1.23 0.84
C LEU A 81 -8.28 -0.97 1.67
N VAL A 82 -7.33 -0.20 1.15
CA VAL A 82 -6.05 0.09 1.81
C VAL A 82 -6.27 0.97 3.05
N GLN A 83 -7.03 2.05 2.91
CA GLN A 83 -7.34 2.99 3.98
C GLN A 83 -8.08 2.31 5.14
N ARG A 84 -9.07 1.46 4.84
CA ARG A 84 -9.76 0.64 5.85
C ARG A 84 -8.83 -0.37 6.50
N ALA A 85 -7.94 -1.01 5.75
CA ALA A 85 -6.98 -1.97 6.29
C ALA A 85 -5.97 -1.31 7.24
N ILE A 86 -5.41 -0.15 6.86
CA ILE A 86 -4.50 0.64 7.71
C ILE A 86 -5.20 0.95 9.04
N ARG A 87 -6.40 1.56 9.01
CA ARG A 87 -7.14 1.93 10.22
C ARG A 87 -7.40 0.73 11.14
N GLU A 88 -7.87 -0.39 10.57
CA GLU A 88 -8.19 -1.58 11.37
C GLU A 88 -6.94 -2.27 11.94
N ILE A 89 -5.82 -2.28 11.21
CA ILE A 89 -4.56 -2.84 11.70
C ILE A 89 -3.99 -1.95 12.82
N LYS A 90 -3.88 -0.63 12.61
CA LYS A 90 -3.38 0.30 13.63
C LYS A 90 -4.21 0.26 14.90
N LYS A 91 -5.53 0.10 14.78
CA LYS A 91 -6.45 -0.03 15.92
C LYS A 91 -6.24 -1.31 16.74
N ARG A 92 -5.76 -2.40 16.12
CA ARG A 92 -5.78 -3.74 16.73
C ARG A 92 -4.40 -4.35 16.97
N VAL A 93 -3.34 -3.77 16.40
CA VAL A 93 -1.96 -4.22 16.56
C VAL A 93 -1.10 -3.03 16.94
N GLU A 94 -0.86 -2.88 18.24
CA GLU A 94 -0.07 -1.78 18.78
C GLU A 94 1.40 -1.84 18.32
N GLY A 95 1.96 -0.69 17.97
CA GLY A 95 3.37 -0.54 17.63
C GLY A 95 3.82 -1.23 16.33
N VAL A 96 2.91 -1.72 15.49
CA VAL A 96 3.27 -2.13 14.12
C VAL A 96 3.45 -0.89 13.24
N LEU A 97 4.52 -0.89 12.46
CA LEU A 97 4.76 0.10 11.41
C LEU A 97 4.10 -0.38 10.11
N ILE A 98 3.32 0.49 9.48
CA ILE A 98 2.66 0.22 8.21
C ILE A 98 3.30 1.07 7.12
N ILE A 99 3.81 0.38 6.11
CA ILE A 99 4.29 0.95 4.85
C ILE A 99 3.17 0.79 3.83
N SER A 100 2.63 1.91 3.35
CA SER A 100 1.63 1.89 2.28
C SER A 100 2.28 2.17 0.94
N ASP A 101 1.98 1.32 -0.04
CA ASP A 101 2.37 1.53 -1.43
C ASP A 101 1.54 2.68 -2.06
N VAL A 102 2.18 3.49 -2.90
CA VAL A 102 1.56 4.59 -3.65
C VAL A 102 1.90 4.42 -5.12
N ALA A 103 0.94 3.86 -5.86
CA ALA A 103 0.95 3.61 -7.30
C ALA A 103 -0.48 3.41 -7.80
N LEU A 104 -0.68 3.58 -9.11
CA LEU A 104 -2.00 3.47 -9.73
C LEU A 104 -2.26 2.12 -10.43
N ASP A 105 -1.28 1.24 -10.61
CA ASP A 105 -1.48 -0.06 -11.28
C ASP A 105 -2.58 -0.95 -10.68
N PRO A 106 -2.84 -0.98 -9.35
CA PRO A 106 -3.91 -1.80 -8.82
C PRO A 106 -5.28 -1.19 -9.14
N TYR A 107 -5.34 0.11 -9.40
CA TYR A 107 -6.55 0.91 -9.54
C TYR A 107 -6.90 1.25 -10.97
N THR A 108 -5.94 1.20 -11.90
CA THR A 108 -6.19 1.51 -13.31
C THR A 108 -6.76 0.31 -14.07
N SER A 109 -7.71 0.56 -14.95
CA SER A 109 -8.29 -0.49 -15.80
C SER A 109 -7.29 -1.09 -16.81
N HIS A 110 -6.25 -0.33 -17.16
CA HIS A 110 -5.16 -0.75 -18.04
C HIS A 110 -3.92 -1.28 -17.29
N GLY A 111 -3.88 -1.20 -15.95
CA GLY A 111 -2.79 -1.74 -15.13
C GLY A 111 -1.45 -1.03 -15.32
N GLN A 112 -1.47 0.27 -15.61
CA GLN A 112 -0.25 1.10 -15.67
C GLN A 112 -0.22 2.01 -14.44
N ASP A 113 0.98 2.45 -14.06
CA ASP A 113 1.23 3.27 -12.86
C ASP A 113 0.73 4.72 -12.96
N GLY A 114 0.24 5.13 -14.13
CA GLY A 114 -0.19 6.50 -14.39
C GLY A 114 -1.37 6.63 -15.35
N VAL A 115 -1.92 7.84 -15.39
CA VAL A 115 -3.03 8.21 -16.27
C VAL A 115 -2.57 8.23 -17.71
N ILE A 116 -3.32 7.61 -18.62
CA ILE A 116 -2.98 7.53 -20.04
C ILE A 116 -3.76 8.58 -20.84
N SER A 117 -3.04 9.40 -21.60
CA SER A 117 -3.62 10.33 -22.57
C SER A 117 -4.32 9.62 -23.72
N LYS A 118 -5.16 10.33 -24.49
CA LYS A 118 -5.74 9.80 -25.73
C LYS A 118 -4.71 9.28 -26.75
N SER A 119 -3.47 9.74 -26.65
CA SER A 119 -2.34 9.33 -27.51
C SER A 119 -1.57 8.10 -27.02
N GLY A 120 -1.98 7.49 -25.90
CA GLY A 120 -1.33 6.32 -25.31
C GLY A 120 -0.11 6.64 -24.43
N LYS A 121 0.20 7.91 -24.20
CA LYS A 121 1.30 8.35 -23.31
C LYS A 121 0.84 8.50 -21.87
N ILE A 122 1.69 8.08 -20.92
CA ILE A 122 1.51 8.36 -19.49
C ILE A 122 1.67 9.87 -19.25
N LEU A 123 0.70 10.44 -18.55
CA LEU A 123 0.65 11.85 -18.17
C LEU A 123 1.30 12.04 -16.80
N ASN A 124 2.57 12.45 -16.78
CA ASN A 124 3.38 12.53 -15.57
C ASN A 124 2.75 13.42 -14.49
N ASP A 125 2.48 14.68 -14.80
CA ASP A 125 2.10 15.67 -13.79
C ASP A 125 0.69 15.40 -13.22
N GLU A 126 -0.23 14.98 -14.07
CA GLU A 126 -1.58 14.54 -13.70
C GLU A 126 -1.53 13.30 -12.82
N THR A 127 -0.68 12.32 -13.16
CA THR A 127 -0.47 11.13 -12.34
C THR A 127 0.05 11.52 -10.96
N VAL A 128 1.06 12.40 -10.89
CA VAL A 128 1.60 12.85 -9.59
C VAL A 128 0.55 13.56 -8.73
N GLU A 129 -0.39 14.31 -9.30
CA GLU A 129 -1.48 14.91 -8.50
C GLU A 129 -2.38 13.86 -7.85
N ILE A 130 -2.64 12.74 -8.53
CA ILE A 130 -3.45 11.63 -7.99
C ILE A 130 -2.66 10.88 -6.91
N LEU A 131 -1.38 10.56 -7.18
CA LEU A 131 -0.50 9.92 -6.21
C LEU A 131 -0.35 10.75 -4.92
N VAL A 132 -0.37 12.07 -5.03
CA VAL A 132 -0.38 12.97 -3.88
C VAL A 132 -1.66 12.83 -3.06
N GLN A 133 -2.83 12.72 -3.70
CA GLN A 133 -4.09 12.48 -2.99
C GLN A 133 -4.11 11.10 -2.31
N GLN A 134 -3.62 10.07 -3.01
CA GLN A 134 -3.47 8.72 -2.47
C GLN A 134 -2.59 8.72 -1.21
N ALA A 135 -1.40 9.30 -1.30
CA ALA A 135 -0.47 9.39 -0.17
C ALA A 135 -1.07 10.11 1.04
N LEU A 136 -1.77 11.23 0.83
CA LEU A 136 -2.45 11.93 1.92
C LEU A 136 -3.55 11.07 2.55
N SER A 137 -4.36 10.38 1.74
CA SER A 137 -5.41 9.50 2.27
C SER A 137 -4.85 8.33 3.09
N HIS A 138 -3.69 7.80 2.71
CA HIS A 138 -3.00 6.73 3.45
C HIS A 138 -2.43 7.26 4.77
N ALA A 139 -1.83 8.45 4.76
CA ALA A 139 -1.34 9.10 5.96
C ALA A 139 -2.47 9.45 6.94
N GLU A 140 -3.59 9.99 6.43
CA GLU A 140 -4.80 10.25 7.22
C GLU A 140 -5.40 8.97 7.83
N ALA A 141 -5.28 7.83 7.13
CA ALA A 141 -5.66 6.52 7.65
C ALA A 141 -4.72 5.99 8.74
N GLY A 142 -3.51 6.58 8.89
CA GLY A 142 -2.53 6.24 9.92
C GLY A 142 -1.34 5.40 9.42
N ALA A 143 -1.01 5.43 8.13
CA ALA A 143 0.23 4.85 7.62
C ALA A 143 1.45 5.57 8.19
N ASP A 144 2.49 4.82 8.56
CA ASP A 144 3.71 5.38 9.16
C ASP A 144 4.73 5.77 8.07
N ILE A 145 4.74 5.04 6.95
CA ILE A 145 5.64 5.27 5.83
C ILE A 145 4.85 5.22 4.53
N ILE A 146 5.01 6.24 3.69
CA ILE A 146 4.52 6.28 2.32
C ILE A 146 5.64 5.85 1.39
N ALA A 147 5.41 4.81 0.57
CA ALA A 147 6.38 4.27 -0.37
C ALA A 147 5.86 4.37 -1.81
N PRO A 148 6.17 5.46 -2.55
CA PRO A 148 5.79 5.61 -3.95
C PRO A 148 6.61 4.68 -4.84
N SER A 149 5.94 3.80 -5.59
CA SER A 149 6.56 2.82 -6.50
C SER A 149 6.31 3.13 -7.99
N ASP A 150 5.57 4.21 -8.27
CA ASP A 150 5.10 4.68 -9.59
C ASP A 150 6.18 5.14 -10.58
N MET A 151 7.38 5.43 -10.09
CA MET A 151 8.53 5.89 -10.90
C MET A 151 8.33 7.21 -11.69
N MET A 152 7.30 8.02 -11.43
CA MET A 152 7.09 9.31 -12.09
C MET A 152 8.20 10.32 -11.76
N ASP A 153 8.44 11.26 -12.68
CA ASP A 153 9.44 12.31 -12.47
C ASP A 153 8.93 13.33 -11.44
N GLY A 154 9.78 13.64 -10.45
CA GLY A 154 9.49 14.66 -9.44
C GLY A 154 8.46 14.29 -8.36
N ARG A 155 7.88 13.07 -8.38
CA ARG A 155 6.82 12.68 -7.42
C ARG A 155 7.19 12.88 -5.95
N VAL A 156 8.40 12.49 -5.56
CA VAL A 156 8.87 12.57 -4.16
C VAL A 156 8.89 14.01 -3.69
N LYS A 157 9.44 14.92 -4.50
CA LYS A 157 9.51 16.36 -4.18
C LYS A 157 8.11 16.97 -4.03
N LYS A 158 7.17 16.57 -4.90
CA LYS A 158 5.80 17.09 -4.90
C LYS A 158 5.00 16.57 -3.70
N LEU A 159 5.16 15.29 -3.37
CA LEU A 159 4.62 14.65 -2.16
C LEU A 159 5.12 15.36 -0.89
N GLU A 160 6.44 15.52 -0.75
CA GLU A 160 7.05 16.19 0.40
C GLU A 160 6.53 17.64 0.54
N LYS A 161 6.51 18.40 -0.55
CA LYS A 161 6.01 19.78 -0.55
C LYS A 161 4.54 19.85 -0.13
N ARG A 162 3.71 18.91 -0.57
CA ARG A 162 2.29 18.87 -0.18
C ARG A 162 2.15 18.51 1.30
N TRP A 163 2.91 17.54 1.78
CA TRP A 163 2.91 17.10 3.18
C TRP A 163 3.20 18.26 4.15
N ARG A 164 4.28 19.00 3.90
CA ARG A 164 4.70 20.18 4.68
C ARG A 164 3.73 21.37 4.66
N ARG A 165 2.72 21.35 3.78
CA ARG A 165 1.69 22.41 3.72
C ARG A 165 0.46 22.07 4.55
N ASN A 166 0.25 20.79 4.87
CA ASN A 166 -0.90 20.30 5.63
C ASN A 166 -0.57 20.11 7.12
N HIS A 167 0.68 20.24 7.52
CA HIS A 167 1.22 20.10 8.88
C HIS A 167 2.27 21.17 9.11
#